data_AF-A0A2E5CAY1-F1
#
_entry.id   AF-A0A2E5CAY1-F1
#
_cell.length_a   1.000
_cell.length_b   1.000
_cell.length_c   1.000
_cell.angle_alpha   90.00
_cell.angle_beta   90.00
_cell.angle_gamma   90.00
#
_symmetry.space_group_name_H-M   'P 1'
#
loop_
_entity.id
_entity.type
_entity.pdbx_description
1 polymer ?
#
loop_
_entity_poly.entity_id
_entity_poly.type
_entity_poly.pdbx_seq_one_letter_code
_entity_poly.pdbx_strand_id
1 'polypeptide(L)'
;MPKELKVKIIDIQSQETLFECSVDEMESAYQQAAIYEEMGLDVKIIAPSITQTLTNTLGLTHDEEEEYQNSVVAEMEDHDGSCCAEPSQVHAGEPDKIQ
;
A
#
# COMPACT_ATOMS: atom_id res chain seq x y z
N MET A 1 7.38 -21.26 5.19
CA MET A 1 8.50 -20.94 4.27
C MET A 1 8.23 -19.55 3.72
N PRO A 2 9.24 -18.67 3.60
CA PRO A 2 9.05 -17.34 3.01
C PRO A 2 8.51 -17.49 1.58
N LYS A 3 7.45 -16.76 1.26
CA LYS A 3 6.82 -16.75 -0.07
C LYS A 3 7.70 -15.94 -1.02
N GLU A 4 7.94 -16.41 -2.23
CA GLU A 4 8.69 -15.60 -3.20
C GLU A 4 7.89 -14.35 -3.59
N LEU A 5 8.40 -13.19 -3.19
CA LEU A 5 7.84 -11.90 -3.54
C LEU A 5 8.29 -11.53 -4.95
N LYS A 6 7.32 -11.28 -5.84
CA LYS A 6 7.57 -10.96 -7.24
C LYS A 6 6.91 -9.64 -7.61
N VAL A 7 7.56 -8.91 -8.51
CA VAL A 7 7.01 -7.74 -9.20
C VAL A 7 6.65 -8.16 -10.61
N LYS A 8 5.45 -7.79 -11.07
CA LYS A 8 4.92 -8.18 -12.39
C LYS A 8 4.51 -6.95 -13.19
N ILE A 9 4.69 -7.01 -14.50
CA ILE A 9 4.12 -6.05 -15.45
C ILE A 9 3.03 -6.76 -16.24
N ILE A 10 1.83 -6.20 -16.24
CA ILE A 10 0.65 -6.77 -16.89
C ILE A 10 0.16 -5.81 -17.96
N ASP A 11 -0.10 -6.31 -19.16
CA ASP A 11 -0.85 -5.56 -20.17
C ASP A 11 -2.31 -5.45 -19.75
N ILE A 12 -2.83 -4.23 -19.69
CA ILE A 12 -4.19 -3.96 -19.22
C ILE A 12 -5.23 -4.55 -20.19
N GLN A 13 -4.93 -4.58 -21.50
CA GLN A 13 -5.88 -5.04 -22.51
C GLN A 13 -6.03 -6.56 -22.51
N SER A 14 -4.92 -7.30 -22.59
CA SER A 14 -4.91 -8.76 -22.63
C SER A 14 -4.96 -9.42 -21.26
N GLN A 15 -4.64 -8.69 -20.18
CA GLN A 15 -4.40 -9.23 -18.83
C GLN A 15 -3.21 -10.22 -18.77
N GLU A 16 -2.33 -10.22 -19.78
CA GLU A 16 -1.16 -11.08 -19.81
C GLU A 16 0.02 -10.47 -19.03
N THR A 17 0.77 -11.32 -18.33
CA THR A 17 2.02 -10.91 -17.69
C THR A 17 3.11 -10.82 -18.75
N LEU A 18 3.62 -9.61 -19.00
CA LEU A 18 4.67 -9.34 -19.97
C LEU A 18 6.07 -9.54 -19.39
N PHE A 19 6.22 -9.28 -18.09
CA PHE A 19 7.49 -9.35 -17.38
C PHE A 19 7.28 -9.67 -15.90
N GLU A 20 8.22 -10.41 -15.31
CA GLU A 20 8.24 -10.73 -13.89
C GLU A 20 9.68 -10.73 -13.38
N CYS A 21 9.92 -10.12 -12.21
CA CYS A 21 11.21 -10.12 -11.54
C CYS A 21 11.06 -10.23 -10.01
N SER A 22 12.19 -10.36 -9.32
CA SER A 22 12.23 -10.26 -7.86
C SER A 22 11.99 -8.82 -7.38
N VAL A 23 11.69 -8.65 -6.09
CA VAL A 23 11.58 -7.31 -5.46
C VAL A 23 12.93 -6.58 -5.48
N ASP A 24 14.04 -7.29 -5.39
CA ASP A 24 15.39 -6.71 -5.44
C ASP A 24 15.71 -6.06 -6.80
N GLU A 25 14.98 -6.45 -7.84
CA GLU A 25 15.13 -5.96 -9.22
C GLU A 25 14.00 -5.00 -9.62
N MET A 26 13.30 -4.41 -8.64
CA MET A 26 12.12 -3.57 -8.91
C MET A 26 12.42 -2.40 -9.86
N GLU A 27 13.63 -1.82 -9.82
CA GLU A 27 14.04 -0.78 -10.78
C GLU A 27 13.98 -1.26 -12.23
N SER A 28 14.35 -2.52 -12.50
CA SER A 28 14.27 -3.12 -13.83
C SER A 28 12.83 -3.22 -14.31
N ALA A 29 11.87 -3.53 -13.42
CA ALA A 29 10.46 -3.55 -13.78
C ALA A 29 9.94 -2.16 -14.18
N TYR A 30 10.34 -1.09 -13.49
CA TYR A 30 9.97 0.27 -13.87
C TYR A 30 10.56 0.68 -15.22
N GLN A 31 11.82 0.35 -15.47
CA GLN A 31 12.47 0.62 -16.76
C GLN A 31 11.77 -0.14 -17.89
N GLN A 32 11.44 -1.41 -17.67
CA GLN A 32 10.79 -2.25 -18.68
C GLN A 32 9.34 -1.80 -18.95
N ALA A 33 8.62 -1.31 -17.93
CA ALA A 33 7.29 -0.73 -18.10
C ALA A 33 7.34 0.51 -18.99
N ALA A 34 8.30 1.41 -18.78
CA ALA A 34 8.47 2.60 -19.62
C ALA A 34 8.74 2.22 -21.09
N ILE A 35 9.53 1.18 -21.34
CA ILE A 35 9.76 0.67 -22.71
C ILE A 35 8.45 0.16 -23.34
N TYR A 36 7.61 -0.56 -22.58
CA TYR A 36 6.32 -1.03 -23.09
C TYR A 36 5.36 0.13 -23.40
N GLU A 37 5.32 1.15 -22.55
CA GLU A 37 4.54 2.36 -22.81
C GLU A 37 5.03 3.10 -24.07
N GLU A 38 6.34 3.21 -24.28
CA GLU A 38 6.92 3.78 -25.52
C GLU A 38 6.57 2.96 -26.77
N MET A 39 6.39 1.65 -26.63
CA MET A 39 5.92 0.76 -27.70
C MET A 39 4.40 0.86 -27.94
N GLY A 40 3.68 1.65 -27.14
CA GLY A 40 2.24 1.87 -27.26
C GLY A 40 1.37 0.85 -26.51
N LEU A 41 1.94 0.10 -25.56
CA LEU A 41 1.18 -0.78 -24.67
C LEU A 41 0.71 0.01 -23.44
N ASP A 42 -0.46 -0.35 -22.92
CA ASP A 42 -0.96 0.18 -21.65
C ASP A 42 -0.72 -0.86 -20.56
N VAL A 43 0.21 -0.57 -19.64
CA VAL A 43 0.73 -1.57 -18.70
C VAL A 43 0.51 -1.16 -17.25
N LYS A 44 0.39 -2.16 -16.38
CA LYS A 44 0.28 -1.99 -14.93
C LYS A 44 1.39 -2.77 -14.23
N ILE A 45 2.09 -2.11 -13.31
CA ILE A 45 3.03 -2.76 -12.41
C ILE A 45 2.28 -3.23 -11.16
N ILE A 46 2.42 -4.51 -10.81
CA ILE A 46 1.94 -5.09 -9.57
C ILE A 46 3.16 -5.47 -8.74
N ALA A 47 3.38 -4.74 -7.65
CA ALA A 47 4.45 -4.98 -6.71
C ALA A 47 3.87 -5.32 -5.31
N PRO A 48 4.58 -6.13 -4.50
CA PRO A 48 4.23 -6.33 -3.10
C PRO A 48 4.29 -5.01 -2.34
N SER A 49 3.32 -4.78 -1.45
CA SER A 49 3.36 -3.66 -0.51
C SER A 49 4.47 -3.81 0.51
N ILE A 50 4.80 -2.71 1.21
CA ILE A 50 5.75 -2.70 2.32
C ILE A 50 5.33 -3.72 3.39
N THR A 51 4.04 -3.75 3.73
CA THR A 51 3.49 -4.66 4.73
C THR A 51 3.61 -6.13 4.31
N GLN A 52 3.31 -6.45 3.05
CA GLN A 52 3.52 -7.80 2.50
C GLN A 52 5.01 -8.19 2.50
N THR A 53 5.90 -7.23 2.21
CA THR A 53 7.35 -7.46 2.23
C THR A 53 7.86 -7.70 3.66
N LEU A 54 7.35 -6.96 4.63
CA LEU A 54 7.70 -7.08 6.04
C LEU A 54 7.22 -8.40 6.64
N THR A 55 5.93 -8.72 6.49
CA THR A 55 5.32 -9.95 7.03
C THR A 55 6.00 -11.21 6.45
N ASN A 56 6.36 -11.17 5.17
CA ASN A 56 7.15 -12.22 4.54
C ASN A 56 8.54 -12.38 5.17
N THR A 57 9.26 -11.27 5.40
CA THR A 57 10.58 -11.27 6.04
C THR A 57 10.54 -11.80 7.47
N LEU A 58 9.48 -11.46 8.21
CA LEU A 58 9.24 -11.94 9.57
C LEU A 58 8.81 -13.42 9.62
N GLY A 59 8.51 -14.02 8.47
CA GLY A 59 8.18 -15.44 8.35
C GLY A 59 6.79 -15.79 8.88
N LEU A 60 5.86 -14.82 8.89
CA LEU A 60 4.48 -15.07 9.31
C LEU A 60 3.88 -16.21 8.47
N THR A 61 3.13 -17.06 9.14
CA THR A 61 2.29 -18.07 8.51
C THR A 61 1.08 -17.41 7.86
N HIS A 62 0.39 -18.16 7.01
CA HIS A 62 -0.81 -17.66 6.32
C HIS A 62 -1.89 -17.22 7.31
N ASP A 63 -2.09 -18.01 8.37
CA ASP A 63 -3.09 -17.74 9.41
C ASP A 63 -2.75 -16.45 10.18
N GLU A 64 -1.46 -16.23 10.51
CA GLU A 64 -1.00 -15.00 11.16
C GLU A 64 -1.09 -13.76 10.26
N GLU A 65 -0.87 -13.93 8.95
CA GLU A 65 -1.06 -12.85 7.97
C GLU A 65 -2.53 -12.47 7.86
N GLU A 66 -3.45 -13.44 7.84
CA GLU A 66 -4.89 -13.20 7.79
C GLU A 66 -5.40 -12.53 9.06
N GLU A 67 -4.97 -13.00 10.23
CA GLU A 67 -5.26 -12.35 11.51
C GLU A 67 -4.77 -10.90 11.53
N TYR A 68 -3.53 -10.65 11.06
CA TYR A 68 -3.00 -9.30 10.94
C TYR A 68 -3.85 -8.42 10.02
N GLN A 69 -4.21 -8.90 8.81
CA GLN A 69 -5.04 -8.13 7.88
C GLN A 69 -6.41 -7.81 8.47
N ASN A 70 -7.06 -8.79 9.10
CA ASN A 70 -8.35 -8.60 9.76
C ASN A 70 -8.26 -7.60 10.92
N SER A 71 -7.17 -7.63 11.69
CA SER A 71 -6.92 -6.64 12.74
C SER A 71 -6.79 -5.23 12.18
N VAL A 72 -6.02 -5.05 11.10
CA VAL A 72 -5.81 -3.74 10.47
C VAL A 72 -7.11 -3.19 9.89
N VAL A 73 -7.89 -4.02 9.20
CA VAL A 73 -9.18 -3.61 8.63
C VAL A 73 -10.16 -3.23 9.74
N ALA A 74 -10.25 -4.02 10.81
CA ALA A 74 -11.12 -3.71 11.94
C ALA A 74 -10.76 -2.38 12.61
N GLU A 75 -9.47 -2.09 12.81
CA GLU A 75 -9.01 -0.81 13.38
C GLU A 75 -9.30 0.39 12.45
N MET A 76 -9.24 0.18 11.12
CA MET A 76 -9.60 1.22 10.15
C MET A 76 -11.12 1.50 10.11
N GLU A 77 -11.95 0.48 10.35
CA GLU A 77 -13.42 0.59 10.35
C GLU A 77 -13.98 1.12 11.68
N ASP A 78 -13.35 0.80 12.81
CA ASP A 78 -13.80 1.23 14.16
C ASP A 78 -13.47 2.70 14.47
N HIS A 79 -12.63 3.33 13.64
CA HIS A 79 -12.19 4.70 13.80
C HIS A 79 -12.42 5.55 12.54
N ASP A 80 -13.59 6.21 12.45
CA ASP A 80 -13.96 7.18 11.41
C ASP A 80 -13.12 8.48 11.52
N GLY A 81 -11.82 8.38 11.24
CA GLY A 81 -10.88 9.51 11.11
C GLY A 81 -10.48 10.24 12.40
N SER A 82 -10.88 9.77 13.59
CA SER A 82 -10.72 10.52 14.85
C SER A 82 -9.56 10.05 15.76
N CYS A 83 -8.57 9.30 15.27
CA CYS A 83 -7.51 8.76 16.14
C CYS A 83 -6.38 9.76 16.49
N CYS A 84 -6.23 10.89 15.77
CA CYS A 84 -5.15 11.87 16.07
C CYS A 84 -5.57 13.35 15.92
N ALA A 85 -6.85 13.65 15.73
CA ALA A 85 -7.34 15.03 15.70
C ALA A 85 -8.28 15.26 16.89
N GLU A 86 -7.72 15.57 18.06
CA GLU A 86 -8.50 16.34 19.02
C GLU A 86 -8.70 17.72 18.41
N PRO A 87 -9.94 18.19 18.17
CA PRO A 87 -10.15 19.60 17.90
C PRO A 87 -9.73 20.33 19.18
N SER A 88 -8.53 20.93 19.16
CA SER A 88 -8.11 21.88 20.20
C SER A 88 -9.28 22.81 20.44
N GLN A 89 -9.88 22.72 21.62
CA GLN A 89 -10.84 23.71 22.07
C GLN A 89 -10.07 25.03 22.15
N VAL A 90 -10.14 25.81 21.07
CA VAL A 90 -9.78 27.21 21.10
C VAL A 90 -10.65 27.84 22.17
N HIS A 91 -10.02 28.12 23.31
CA HIS A 91 -10.64 28.87 24.38
C HIS A 91 -10.89 30.27 23.81
N ALA A 92 -12.08 30.48 23.25
CA ALA A 92 -12.51 31.77 22.76
C ALA A 92 -12.49 32.72 23.96
N GLY A 93 -11.58 33.69 23.91
CA GLY A 93 -11.43 34.71 24.94
C GLY A 93 -12.77 35.34 25.28
N GLU A 94 -12.98 35.50 26.58
CA GLU A 94 -14.08 36.25 27.17
C GLU A 94 -14.26 37.61 26.47
N PRO A 95 -15.46 37.98 26.00
CA PRO A 95 -15.69 39.32 25.50
C PRO A 95 -15.70 40.30 26.69
N ASP A 96 -14.80 41.29 26.58
CA ASP A 96 -14.67 42.54 27.31
C ASP A 96 -16.02 43.03 27.90
N LYS A 97 -16.10 43.11 29.23
CA LYS A 97 -17.23 43.72 29.93
C LYS A 97 -17.15 45.24 29.77
N ILE A 98 -17.95 45.77 28.85
CA ILE A 98 -18.34 47.17 28.85
C ILE A 98 -19.27 47.41 30.06
N GLN A 99 -18.76 48.08 31.08
CA GLN A 99 -19.53 48.97 31.97
C GLN A 99 -18.60 49.89 32.77
#